data_AF-A0A838PNC3-F1
#
_entry.id   AF-A0A838PNC3-F1
#
_cell.length_a   1.000
_cell.length_b   1.000
_cell.length_c   1.000
_cell.angle_alpha   90.00
_cell.angle_beta   90.00
_cell.angle_gamma   90.00
#
_symmetry.space_group_name_H-M   'P 1'
#
loop_
_entity.id
_entity.type
_entity.pdbx_description
1 polymer ?
#
loop_
_entity_poly.entity_id
_entity_poly.type
_entity_poly.pdbx_seq_one_letter_code
_entity_poly.pdbx_strand_id
1 'polypeptide(L)'
;MSEPAVSIAFFDPEHGLQGIARAGTTLIFEGSSANVLPQGPAIERDGAVWRANLEGAFSLTLEPVAPAAALGGGVDAHLCSVTGEVGGRAVSCLGTVGETHTPPSWDELDALRSVSAVFDREHAFLALARRPVGAAGHDAERVTGWLLAGGETLAVEDTRLSTVYDGDGRQRSAGLELWLPGEDFPRRGSGTVMAGSSLQLGGLDVHAAIFRWRMEDREGTGAYELWVRQDPEAA
;
A
#
# COMPACT_ATOMS: atom_id res chain seq x y z
N MET A 1 8.11 8.72 -23.40
CA MET A 1 7.33 8.09 -22.32
C MET A 1 7.78 8.77 -21.04
N SER A 2 6.85 9.26 -20.20
CA SER A 2 7.20 9.83 -18.90
C SER A 2 7.66 8.72 -17.95
N GLU A 3 8.49 9.06 -16.98
CA GLU A 3 8.84 8.13 -15.89
C GLU A 3 7.59 7.74 -15.10
N PRO A 4 7.50 6.49 -14.60
CA PRO A 4 6.37 6.06 -13.80
C PRO A 4 6.29 6.86 -12.50
N ALA A 5 5.07 7.09 -12.01
CA ALA A 5 4.90 7.66 -10.68
C ALA A 5 5.23 6.60 -9.62
N VAL A 6 6.13 6.93 -8.70
CA VAL A 6 6.60 5.99 -7.67
C VAL A 6 6.04 6.35 -6.30
N SER A 7 5.56 5.34 -5.58
CA SER A 7 5.26 5.41 -4.15
C SER A 7 6.08 4.36 -3.41
N ILE A 8 6.50 4.65 -2.19
CA ILE A 8 7.21 3.73 -1.32
C ILE A 8 6.51 3.62 0.03
N ALA A 9 6.66 2.48 0.68
CA ALA A 9 6.37 2.31 2.08
C ALA A 9 7.46 1.49 2.76
N PHE A 10 7.67 1.70 4.06
CA PHE A 10 8.58 0.92 4.88
C PHE A 10 7.94 0.63 6.23
N PHE A 11 8.28 -0.52 6.81
CA PHE A 11 7.65 -1.06 8.01
C PHE A 11 8.72 -1.57 8.97
N ASP A 12 9.08 -0.74 9.95
CA ASP A 12 9.99 -1.10 11.05
C ASP A 12 9.17 -1.34 12.33
N PRO A 13 8.58 -2.54 12.49
CA PRO A 13 7.76 -2.85 13.67
C PRO A 13 8.59 -2.93 14.96
N GLU A 14 9.89 -3.24 14.87
CA GLU A 14 10.79 -3.31 16.03
C GLU A 14 10.88 -1.94 16.73
N HIS A 15 10.95 -0.87 15.95
CA HIS A 15 11.02 0.49 16.45
C HIS A 15 9.68 1.23 16.44
N GLY A 16 8.60 0.57 16.00
CA GLY A 16 7.30 1.19 15.84
C GLY A 16 7.29 2.33 14.82
N LEU A 17 8.21 2.32 13.85
CA LEU A 17 8.41 3.37 12.85
C LEU A 17 7.99 2.87 11.46
N GLN A 18 7.09 3.58 10.80
CA GLN A 18 6.66 3.24 9.46
C GLN A 18 6.53 4.50 8.62
N GLY A 19 6.48 4.34 7.29
CA GLY A 19 6.21 5.48 6.43
C GLY A 19 5.60 5.09 5.12
N ILE A 20 4.89 6.06 4.54
CA ILE A 20 4.33 6.01 3.19
C ILE A 20 4.76 7.32 2.53
N ALA A 21 5.41 7.23 1.38
CA ALA A 21 5.94 8.40 0.69
C ALA A 21 5.71 8.30 -0.82
N ARG A 22 5.45 9.44 -1.45
CA ARG A 22 5.25 9.58 -2.89
C ARG A 22 5.56 10.99 -3.32
N ALA A 23 5.53 11.26 -4.62
CA ALA A 23 5.57 12.63 -5.11
C ALA A 23 4.50 13.51 -4.41
N GLY A 24 4.94 14.62 -3.82
CA GLY A 24 4.07 15.62 -3.19
C GLY A 24 3.68 15.37 -1.73
N THR A 25 3.91 14.19 -1.14
CA THR A 25 3.61 13.97 0.29
C THR A 25 4.41 12.84 0.90
N THR A 26 4.66 12.96 2.20
CA THR A 26 5.23 11.90 3.03
C THR A 26 4.47 11.80 4.34
N LEU A 27 4.16 10.58 4.75
CA LEU A 27 3.57 10.24 6.04
C LEU A 27 4.57 9.39 6.80
N ILE A 28 4.95 9.84 8.00
CA ILE A 28 5.78 9.06 8.93
C ILE A 28 4.92 8.73 10.14
N PHE A 29 4.88 7.46 10.51
CA PHE A 29 4.12 6.94 11.63
C PHE A 29 5.08 6.48 12.72
N GLU A 30 4.87 6.94 13.94
CA GLU A 30 5.58 6.46 15.13
C GLU A 30 4.55 6.02 16.18
N GLY A 31 4.48 4.72 16.42
CA GLY A 31 3.42 4.10 17.22
C GLY A 31 2.03 4.36 16.62
N SER A 32 1.19 5.12 17.35
CA SER A 32 -0.15 5.52 16.89
C SER A 32 -0.22 6.94 16.32
N SER A 33 0.91 7.65 16.26
CA SER A 33 0.98 9.03 15.78
C SER A 33 1.35 9.08 14.30
N ALA A 34 0.81 10.06 13.59
CA ALA A 34 1.14 10.32 12.20
C ALA A 34 1.68 11.75 12.05
N ASN A 35 2.82 11.89 11.39
CA ASN A 35 3.39 13.16 10.97
C ASN A 35 3.26 13.30 9.46
N VAL A 36 2.59 14.36 9.02
CA VAL A 36 2.37 14.66 7.60
C VAL A 36 3.37 15.71 7.15
N LEU A 37 4.24 15.33 6.21
CA LEU A 37 5.18 16.24 5.57
C LEU A 37 4.63 16.61 4.18
N PRO A 38 4.51 17.91 3.86
CA PRO A 38 3.91 18.36 2.60
C PRO A 38 4.84 18.22 1.39
N GLN A 39 5.98 17.53 1.56
CA GLN A 39 6.90 17.21 0.47
C GLN A 39 7.01 15.70 0.29
N GLY A 40 7.16 15.30 -0.97
CA GLY A 40 7.57 13.96 -1.35
C GLY A 40 9.10 13.83 -1.39
N PRO A 41 9.64 12.61 -1.25
CA PRO A 41 11.06 12.37 -1.45
C PRO A 41 11.46 12.55 -2.92
N ALA A 42 12.72 12.89 -3.14
CA ALA A 42 13.37 12.59 -4.41
C ALA A 42 13.58 11.07 -4.48
N ILE A 43 13.13 10.45 -5.57
CA ILE A 43 13.28 9.01 -5.79
C ILE A 43 14.07 8.81 -7.07
N GLU A 44 15.20 8.15 -6.96
CA GLU A 44 16.04 7.75 -8.08
C GLU A 44 16.03 6.23 -8.22
N ARG A 45 16.08 5.76 -9.47
CA ARG A 45 16.14 4.33 -9.79
C ARG A 45 17.48 4.00 -10.45
N ASP A 46 18.18 3.01 -9.89
CA ASP A 46 19.45 2.49 -10.39
C ASP A 46 19.29 0.97 -10.62
N GLY A 47 18.96 0.61 -11.86
CA GLY A 47 18.55 -0.75 -12.21
C GLY A 47 17.28 -1.17 -11.47
N ALA A 48 17.40 -2.15 -10.57
CA ALA A 48 16.29 -2.64 -9.75
C ALA A 48 16.19 -1.97 -8.38
N VAL A 49 17.15 -1.10 -8.03
CA VAL A 49 17.22 -0.48 -6.70
C VAL A 49 16.65 0.93 -6.75
N TRP A 50 15.85 1.29 -5.73
CA TRP A 50 15.40 2.67 -5.54
C TRP A 50 16.14 3.33 -4.39
N ARG A 51 16.51 4.58 -4.58
CA ARG A 51 17.04 5.46 -3.54
C ARG A 51 16.05 6.58 -3.33
N ALA A 52 15.51 6.67 -2.12
CA ALA A 52 14.53 7.68 -1.75
C ALA A 52 15.11 8.58 -0.67
N ASN A 53 15.15 9.89 -0.91
CA ASN A 53 15.69 10.86 0.02
C ASN A 53 14.71 12.01 0.22
N LEU A 54 14.40 12.31 1.47
CA LEU A 54 13.69 13.51 1.89
C LEU A 54 14.53 14.21 2.95
N GLU A 55 15.06 15.37 2.61
CA GLU A 55 15.96 16.14 3.48
C GLU A 55 15.34 16.35 4.87
N GLY A 56 16.11 16.04 5.92
CA GLY A 56 15.68 16.15 7.31
C GLY A 56 14.67 15.09 7.78
N ALA A 57 14.21 14.19 6.90
CA ALA A 57 13.26 13.14 7.25
C ALA A 57 13.86 11.73 7.09
N PHE A 58 14.33 11.36 5.90
CA PHE A 58 14.92 10.04 5.67
C PHE A 58 15.84 9.98 4.46
N SER A 59 16.70 8.96 4.44
CA SER A 59 17.45 8.50 3.27
C SER A 59 17.40 6.97 3.25
N LEU A 60 16.73 6.40 2.26
CA LEU A 60 16.41 4.98 2.18
C LEU A 60 16.88 4.37 0.86
N THR A 61 17.33 3.12 0.93
CA THR A 61 17.57 2.24 -0.22
C THR A 61 16.59 1.09 -0.16
N LEU A 62 15.91 0.83 -1.28
CA LEU A 62 14.89 -0.21 -1.42
C LEU A 62 15.33 -1.19 -2.51
N GLU A 63 15.47 -2.47 -2.14
CA GLU A 63 15.90 -3.53 -3.04
C GLU A 63 14.81 -4.61 -3.12
N PRO A 64 14.29 -4.97 -4.32
CA PRO A 64 13.35 -6.07 -4.49
C PRO A 64 13.86 -7.37 -3.90
N VAL A 65 12.99 -8.11 -3.23
CA VAL A 65 13.30 -9.44 -2.67
C VAL A 65 12.50 -10.57 -3.33
N ALA A 66 11.57 -10.20 -4.21
CA ALA A 66 10.71 -11.09 -4.97
C ALA A 66 10.42 -10.49 -6.36
N PRO A 67 9.90 -11.28 -7.32
CA PRO A 67 9.39 -10.75 -8.58
C PRO A 67 8.31 -9.68 -8.37
N ALA A 68 8.19 -8.76 -9.33
CA ALA A 68 7.18 -7.71 -9.30
C ALA A 68 5.76 -8.30 -9.36
N ALA A 69 4.86 -7.73 -8.56
CA ALA A 69 3.44 -7.99 -8.57
C ALA A 69 2.76 -7.09 -9.61
N ALA A 70 2.27 -7.66 -10.69
CA ALA A 70 1.41 -6.95 -11.65
C ALA A 70 -0.01 -6.84 -11.08
N LEU A 71 -0.36 -5.69 -10.51
CA LEU A 71 -1.65 -5.47 -9.83
C LEU A 71 -2.75 -4.92 -10.76
N GLY A 72 -2.48 -4.91 -12.07
CA GLY A 72 -3.41 -4.38 -13.07
C GLY A 72 -3.48 -2.86 -13.08
N GLY A 73 -4.20 -2.31 -14.06
CA GLY A 73 -4.35 -0.85 -14.19
C GLY A 73 -3.07 -0.06 -14.45
N GLY A 74 -2.02 -0.74 -14.93
CA GLY A 74 -0.70 -0.13 -15.13
C GLY A 74 0.08 0.08 -13.82
N VAL A 75 -0.26 -0.67 -12.76
CA VAL A 75 0.46 -0.65 -11.48
C VAL A 75 1.24 -1.94 -11.29
N ASP A 76 2.55 -1.79 -11.07
CA ASP A 76 3.42 -2.84 -10.56
C ASP A 76 3.78 -2.53 -9.11
N ALA A 77 3.92 -3.56 -8.27
CA ALA A 77 4.37 -3.41 -6.90
C ALA A 77 5.48 -4.40 -6.56
N HIS A 78 6.40 -3.99 -5.70
CA HIS A 78 7.57 -4.76 -5.32
C HIS A 78 7.60 -4.90 -3.81
N LEU A 79 7.83 -6.12 -3.32
CA LEU A 79 8.28 -6.34 -1.95
C LEU A 79 9.78 -6.04 -1.88
N CYS A 80 10.20 -5.20 -0.94
CA CYS A 80 11.59 -4.76 -0.84
C CYS A 80 12.17 -4.96 0.56
N SER A 81 13.48 -5.22 0.65
CA SER A 81 14.25 -4.84 1.82
C SER A 81 14.55 -3.35 1.77
N VAL A 82 14.43 -2.71 2.92
CA VAL A 82 14.64 -1.28 3.10
C VAL A 82 15.75 -1.08 4.12
N THR A 83 16.78 -0.35 3.73
CA THR A 83 17.87 0.04 4.62
C THR A 83 18.11 1.54 4.52
N GLY A 84 18.62 2.15 5.60
CA GLY A 84 18.98 3.57 5.59
C GLY A 84 18.73 4.23 6.93
N GLU A 85 18.27 5.48 6.88
CA GLU A 85 18.01 6.28 8.07
C GLU A 85 16.66 6.99 7.98
N VAL A 86 15.94 7.04 9.10
CA VAL A 86 14.70 7.80 9.27
C VAL A 86 14.78 8.56 10.60
N GLY A 87 14.66 9.89 10.55
CA GLY A 87 14.69 10.75 11.73
C GLY A 87 15.95 10.59 12.60
N GLY A 88 17.12 10.37 12.00
CA GLY A 88 18.36 10.13 12.74
C GLY A 88 18.59 8.67 13.17
N ARG A 89 17.65 7.76 12.90
CA ARG A 89 17.73 6.35 13.31
C ARG A 89 17.99 5.44 12.11
N ALA A 90 18.99 4.56 12.24
CA ALA A 90 19.22 3.51 11.27
C ALA A 90 18.05 2.53 11.22
N VAL A 91 17.60 2.17 10.02
CA VAL A 91 16.55 1.19 9.78
C VAL A 91 17.05 0.06 8.88
N SER A 92 16.59 -1.15 9.15
CA SER A 92 16.80 -2.34 8.32
C SER A 92 15.55 -3.20 8.41
N CYS A 93 14.61 -2.96 7.50
CA CYS A 93 13.26 -3.50 7.58
C CYS A 93 12.74 -3.94 6.20
N LEU A 94 11.44 -4.26 6.12
CA LEU A 94 10.77 -4.54 4.85
C LEU A 94 9.88 -3.37 4.44
N GLY A 95 9.55 -3.31 3.17
CA GLY A 95 8.73 -2.27 2.59
C GLY A 95 8.18 -2.65 1.23
N THR A 96 7.50 -1.72 0.61
CA THR A 96 6.96 -1.89 -0.74
C THR A 96 7.28 -0.70 -1.62
N VAL A 97 7.52 -0.96 -2.90
CA VAL A 97 7.55 0.08 -3.94
C VAL A 97 6.39 -0.16 -4.88
N GLY A 98 5.60 0.87 -5.16
CA GLY A 98 4.56 0.86 -6.20
C GLY A 98 4.99 1.75 -7.36
N GLU A 99 4.91 1.23 -8.58
CA GLU A 99 5.18 1.96 -9.83
C GLU A 99 3.87 2.07 -10.61
N THR A 100 3.44 3.30 -10.87
CA THR A 100 2.24 3.58 -11.68
C THR A 100 2.69 4.06 -13.06
N HIS A 101 2.57 3.17 -14.04
CA HIS A 101 2.92 3.41 -15.45
C HIS A 101 1.81 4.10 -16.23
N THR A 102 0.55 3.89 -15.80
CA THR A 102 -0.63 4.56 -16.36
C THR A 102 -1.37 5.24 -15.21
N PRO A 103 -1.39 6.59 -15.15
CA PRO A 103 -2.14 7.30 -14.14
C PRO A 103 -3.63 6.88 -14.15
N PRO A 104 -4.26 6.73 -12.97
CA PRO A 104 -5.69 6.46 -12.90
C PRO A 104 -6.50 7.60 -13.55
N SER A 105 -7.46 7.22 -14.40
CA SER A 105 -8.50 8.15 -14.89
C SER A 105 -9.53 8.33 -13.78
N TRP A 106 -9.43 9.40 -13.00
CA TRP A 106 -10.34 9.67 -11.89
C TRP A 106 -11.77 9.99 -12.34
N ASP A 107 -11.96 10.38 -13.60
CA ASP A 107 -13.31 10.51 -14.18
C ASP A 107 -14.02 9.14 -14.33
N GLU A 108 -13.26 8.04 -14.27
CA GLU A 108 -13.74 6.66 -14.38
C GLU A 108 -13.74 5.90 -13.04
N LEU A 109 -13.25 6.52 -11.95
CA LEU A 109 -13.14 5.89 -10.64
C LEU A 109 -13.79 6.71 -9.53
N ASP A 110 -14.60 6.05 -8.69
CA ASP A 110 -15.04 6.61 -7.42
C ASP A 110 -14.03 6.34 -6.30
N ALA A 111 -13.27 5.25 -6.39
CA ALA A 111 -12.21 4.94 -5.43
C ALA A 111 -11.10 4.04 -5.99
N LEU A 112 -9.93 4.16 -5.37
CA LEU A 112 -8.79 3.28 -5.56
C LEU A 112 -8.25 2.87 -4.19
N ARG A 113 -8.00 1.57 -3.98
CA ARG A 113 -7.42 1.05 -2.75
C ARG A 113 -6.14 0.30 -3.05
N SER A 114 -5.04 0.65 -2.39
CA SER A 114 -3.82 -0.17 -2.38
C SER A 114 -3.64 -0.77 -0.99
N VAL A 115 -3.35 -2.06 -0.95
CA VAL A 115 -3.13 -2.80 0.29
C VAL A 115 -1.83 -3.58 0.19
N SER A 116 -0.99 -3.47 1.21
CA SER A 116 0.10 -4.38 1.45
C SER A 116 -0.02 -5.02 2.82
N ALA A 117 0.34 -6.30 2.89
CA ALA A 117 0.53 -7.05 4.12
C ALA A 117 1.86 -7.80 3.99
N VAL A 118 2.86 -7.39 4.77
CA VAL A 118 4.22 -7.93 4.73
C VAL A 118 4.50 -8.66 6.03
N PHE A 119 4.75 -9.96 5.93
CA PHE A 119 5.00 -10.83 7.09
C PHE A 119 6.50 -11.10 7.24
N ASP A 120 7.15 -11.46 6.14
CA ASP A 120 8.60 -11.63 6.06
C ASP A 120 9.05 -11.51 4.59
N ARG A 121 10.32 -11.84 4.29
CA ARG A 121 10.89 -11.76 2.93
C ARG A 121 10.27 -12.73 1.92
N GLU A 122 9.62 -13.78 2.42
CA GLU A 122 9.09 -14.90 1.66
C GLU A 122 7.55 -14.97 1.71
N HIS A 123 6.92 -14.11 2.51
CA HIS A 123 5.48 -14.10 2.73
C HIS A 123 4.95 -12.66 2.72
N ALA A 124 4.15 -12.36 1.70
CA ALA A 124 3.49 -11.08 1.55
C ALA A 124 2.23 -11.20 0.68
N PHE A 125 1.30 -10.29 0.90
CA PHE A 125 0.16 -10.07 0.03
C PHE A 125 0.10 -8.60 -0.39
N LEU A 126 -0.17 -8.38 -1.67
CA LEU A 126 -0.39 -7.06 -2.25
C LEU A 126 -1.71 -7.07 -3.03
N ALA A 127 -2.48 -5.98 -2.94
CA ALA A 127 -3.66 -5.83 -3.79
C ALA A 127 -3.91 -4.39 -4.21
N LEU A 128 -4.58 -4.30 -5.36
CA LEU A 128 -5.18 -3.08 -5.88
C LEU A 128 -6.66 -3.32 -6.11
N ALA A 129 -7.51 -2.48 -5.53
CA ALA A 129 -8.94 -2.51 -5.75
C ALA A 129 -9.38 -1.21 -6.43
N ARG A 130 -10.14 -1.34 -7.52
CA ARG A 130 -10.59 -0.22 -8.35
C ARG A 130 -12.11 -0.20 -8.35
N ARG A 131 -12.70 0.91 -7.88
CA ARG A 131 -14.15 1.12 -7.91
C ARG A 131 -14.52 2.04 -9.08
N PRO A 132 -15.20 1.52 -10.12
CA PRO A 132 -15.69 2.34 -11.21
C PRO A 132 -16.72 3.37 -10.73
N VAL A 133 -16.88 4.47 -11.47
CA VAL A 133 -17.95 5.45 -11.21
C VAL A 133 -19.33 4.80 -11.20
N GLY A 134 -20.15 5.18 -10.22
CA GLY A 134 -21.55 4.76 -10.10
C GLY A 134 -21.74 3.33 -9.61
N ALA A 135 -20.65 2.68 -9.21
CA ALA A 135 -20.69 1.39 -8.53
C ALA A 135 -21.40 1.53 -7.18
N ALA A 136 -22.36 0.64 -6.89
CA ALA A 136 -23.20 0.71 -5.68
C ALA A 136 -22.41 0.57 -4.36
N GLY A 137 -21.23 -0.03 -4.40
CA GLY A 137 -20.42 -0.29 -3.22
C GLY A 137 -19.10 -0.99 -3.54
N HIS A 138 -18.40 -1.41 -2.49
CA HIS A 138 -17.10 -2.10 -2.60
C HIS A 138 -17.22 -3.53 -3.17
N ASP A 139 -18.44 -4.08 -3.25
CA ASP A 139 -18.77 -5.37 -3.86
C ASP A 139 -18.64 -5.36 -5.38
N ALA A 140 -18.75 -4.18 -5.99
CA ALA A 140 -18.55 -3.95 -7.42
C ALA A 140 -17.10 -3.55 -7.77
N GLU A 141 -16.17 -3.61 -6.81
CA GLU A 141 -14.76 -3.33 -7.07
C GLU A 141 -14.08 -4.46 -7.84
N ARG A 142 -13.23 -4.07 -8.79
CA ARG A 142 -12.29 -4.99 -9.42
C ARG A 142 -11.05 -5.06 -8.55
N VAL A 143 -10.85 -6.19 -7.89
CA VAL A 143 -9.70 -6.42 -7.01
C VAL A 143 -8.72 -7.36 -7.70
N THR A 144 -7.47 -6.95 -7.77
CA THR A 144 -6.36 -7.78 -8.22
C THR A 144 -5.43 -8.01 -7.04
N GLY A 145 -5.23 -9.28 -6.69
CA GLY A 145 -4.34 -9.69 -5.61
C GLY A 145 -3.10 -10.41 -6.13
N TRP A 146 -2.04 -10.33 -5.34
CA TRP A 146 -0.79 -11.04 -5.54
C TRP A 146 -0.35 -11.63 -4.20
N LEU A 147 0.08 -12.90 -4.23
CA LEU A 147 0.48 -13.64 -3.04
C LEU A 147 1.89 -14.21 -3.22
N LEU A 148 2.75 -13.90 -2.27
CA LEU A 148 4.03 -14.57 -2.05
C LEU A 148 3.89 -15.52 -0.86
N ALA A 149 4.22 -16.78 -1.04
CA ALA A 149 4.25 -17.77 0.03
C ALA A 149 5.49 -18.67 -0.14
N GLY A 150 6.31 -18.77 0.91
CA GLY A 150 7.56 -19.53 0.86
C GLY A 150 8.54 -19.05 -0.21
N GLY A 151 8.50 -17.76 -0.56
CA GLY A 151 9.34 -17.18 -1.61
C GLY A 151 8.83 -17.42 -3.04
N GLU A 152 7.71 -18.14 -3.20
CA GLU A 152 7.09 -18.40 -4.49
C GLU A 152 5.87 -17.52 -4.70
N THR A 153 5.73 -16.97 -5.91
CA THR A 153 4.52 -16.26 -6.32
C THR A 153 3.44 -17.27 -6.67
N LEU A 154 2.32 -17.20 -5.96
CA LEU A 154 1.15 -18.04 -6.22
C LEU A 154 0.13 -17.26 -7.07
N ALA A 155 -0.44 -17.94 -8.07
CA ALA A 155 -1.53 -17.38 -8.85
C ALA A 155 -2.78 -17.24 -7.97
N VAL A 156 -3.44 -16.09 -8.05
CA VAL A 156 -4.69 -15.80 -7.35
C VAL A 156 -5.79 -15.64 -8.40
N GLU A 157 -6.83 -16.48 -8.33
CA GLU A 157 -7.93 -16.49 -9.29
C GLU A 157 -8.98 -15.43 -8.96
N ASP A 158 -9.31 -15.31 -7.67
CA ASP A 158 -10.24 -14.29 -7.16
C ASP A 158 -9.67 -13.68 -5.88
N THR A 159 -9.88 -12.38 -5.71
CA THR A 159 -9.47 -11.62 -4.52
C THR A 159 -10.66 -10.83 -4.03
N ARG A 160 -10.96 -10.93 -2.74
CA ARG A 160 -11.96 -10.07 -2.09
C ARG A 160 -11.33 -9.27 -0.99
N LEU A 161 -11.69 -7.99 -0.97
CA LEU A 161 -11.26 -7.02 0.03
C LEU A 161 -12.49 -6.40 0.68
N SER A 162 -12.68 -6.71 1.95
CA SER A 162 -13.70 -6.10 2.82
C SER A 162 -13.03 -5.09 3.75
N THR A 163 -13.74 -4.04 4.13
CA THR A 163 -13.20 -2.99 5.00
C THR A 163 -14.30 -2.44 5.90
N VAL A 164 -13.98 -2.31 7.18
CA VAL A 164 -14.80 -1.61 8.15
C VAL A 164 -14.27 -0.20 8.27
N TYR A 165 -15.16 0.78 8.10
CA TYR A 165 -14.84 2.20 8.18
C TYR A 165 -15.35 2.82 9.47
N ASP A 166 -14.73 3.91 9.92
CA ASP A 166 -15.30 4.78 10.94
C ASP A 166 -16.32 5.77 10.35
N GLY A 167 -16.86 6.65 11.19
CA GLY A 167 -17.86 7.65 10.77
C GLY A 167 -17.35 8.69 9.77
N ASP A 168 -16.02 8.82 9.63
CA ASP A 168 -15.36 9.74 8.70
C ASP A 168 -14.85 9.03 7.44
N GLY A 169 -15.21 7.75 7.24
CA GLY A 169 -14.79 6.96 6.09
C GLY A 169 -13.36 6.42 6.17
N ARG A 170 -12.69 6.51 7.32
CA ARG A 170 -11.32 5.97 7.51
C ARG A 170 -11.36 4.49 7.86
N GLN A 171 -10.35 3.75 7.42
CA GLN A 171 -10.27 2.31 7.64
C GLN A 171 -10.00 1.99 9.12
N ARG A 172 -10.75 1.03 9.68
CA ARG A 172 -10.59 0.50 11.05
C ARG A 172 -10.05 -0.93 11.05
N SER A 173 -10.64 -1.76 10.19
CA SER A 173 -10.18 -3.13 9.96
C SER A 173 -10.47 -3.54 8.52
N ALA A 174 -9.80 -4.57 8.06
CA ALA A 174 -9.95 -5.10 6.73
C ALA A 174 -9.85 -6.62 6.73
N GLY A 175 -10.61 -7.25 5.84
CA GLY A 175 -10.57 -8.69 5.61
C GLY A 175 -10.17 -8.97 4.16
N LEU A 176 -9.34 -9.98 3.99
CA LEU A 176 -8.85 -10.46 2.70
C LEU A 176 -9.24 -11.92 2.51
N GLU A 177 -9.72 -12.25 1.33
CA GLU A 177 -9.95 -13.62 0.91
C GLU A 177 -9.31 -13.83 -0.48
N LEU A 178 -8.45 -14.84 -0.60
CA LEU A 178 -7.70 -15.17 -1.81
C LEU A 178 -8.04 -16.59 -2.24
N TRP A 179 -8.65 -16.75 -3.40
CA TRP A 179 -8.90 -18.05 -4.01
C TRP A 179 -7.74 -18.41 -4.94
N LEU A 180 -7.11 -19.55 -4.68
CA LEU A 180 -6.03 -20.09 -5.49
C LEU A 180 -6.57 -21.20 -6.40
N PRO A 181 -5.92 -21.46 -7.55
CA PRO A 181 -6.33 -22.52 -8.46
C PRO A 181 -6.45 -23.88 -7.78
N GLY A 182 -7.64 -24.48 -7.86
CA GLY A 182 -7.92 -25.80 -7.31
C GLY A 182 -8.11 -25.86 -5.79
N GLU A 183 -8.14 -24.71 -5.09
CA GLU A 183 -8.49 -24.65 -3.66
C GLU A 183 -10.01 -24.36 -3.47
N ASP A 184 -10.70 -25.17 -2.66
CA ASP A 184 -12.14 -25.00 -2.39
C ASP A 184 -12.44 -23.82 -1.43
N PHE A 185 -11.46 -23.44 -0.61
CA PHE A 185 -11.59 -22.41 0.41
C PHE A 185 -10.51 -21.35 0.22
N PRO A 186 -10.84 -20.05 0.41
CA PRO A 186 -9.84 -19.02 0.26
C PRO A 186 -8.88 -19.01 1.43
N ARG A 187 -7.66 -18.57 1.16
CA ARG A 187 -6.74 -18.11 2.20
C ARG A 187 -7.21 -16.77 2.73
N ARG A 188 -7.11 -16.58 4.05
CA ARG A 188 -7.71 -15.43 4.73
C ARG A 188 -6.69 -14.60 5.48
N GLY A 189 -6.74 -13.29 5.23
CA GLY A 189 -6.02 -12.28 5.97
C GLY A 189 -6.97 -11.37 6.73
N SER A 190 -6.56 -10.89 7.90
CA SER A 190 -7.27 -9.85 8.65
C SER A 190 -6.32 -8.78 9.11
N GLY A 191 -6.76 -7.53 9.00
CA GLY A 191 -5.96 -6.35 9.30
C GLY A 191 -6.68 -5.42 10.26
N THR A 192 -5.94 -4.79 11.17
CA THR A 192 -6.45 -3.76 12.06
C THR A 192 -5.55 -2.53 12.03
N VAL A 193 -6.15 -1.34 11.99
CA VAL A 193 -5.40 -0.09 11.94
C VAL A 193 -4.53 0.08 13.20
N MET A 194 -3.29 0.49 13.00
CA MET A 194 -2.36 0.90 14.05
C MET A 194 -2.29 2.42 14.16
N ALA A 195 -2.13 3.08 13.01
CA ALA A 195 -2.07 4.52 12.85
C ALA A 195 -2.63 4.89 11.48
N GLY A 196 -3.16 6.11 11.34
CA GLY A 196 -3.69 6.57 10.07
C GLY A 196 -3.73 8.09 10.00
N SER A 197 -3.72 8.61 8.77
CA SER A 197 -3.86 10.02 8.48
C SER A 197 -4.79 10.21 7.29
N SER A 198 -5.36 11.40 7.19
CA SER A 198 -6.20 11.81 6.05
C SER A 198 -5.68 13.13 5.49
N LEU A 199 -5.65 13.23 4.17
CA LEU A 199 -5.19 14.41 3.47
C LEU A 199 -5.94 14.56 2.14
N GLN A 200 -5.89 15.77 1.59
CA GLN A 200 -6.42 16.06 0.26
C GLN A 200 -5.27 16.18 -0.73
N LEU A 201 -5.36 15.45 -1.84
CA LEU A 201 -4.37 15.48 -2.92
C LEU A 201 -5.08 15.60 -4.27
N GLY A 202 -4.92 16.74 -4.94
CA GLY A 202 -5.44 16.92 -6.31
C GLY A 202 -6.96 16.73 -6.44
N GLY A 203 -7.75 17.16 -5.44
CA GLY A 203 -9.20 16.99 -5.43
C GLY A 203 -9.69 15.60 -5.00
N LEU A 204 -8.80 14.77 -4.43
CA LEU A 204 -9.11 13.47 -3.88
C LEU A 204 -8.95 13.49 -2.37
N ASP A 205 -9.85 12.82 -1.67
CA ASP A 205 -9.65 12.47 -0.27
C ASP A 205 -8.82 11.20 -0.18
N VAL A 206 -7.74 11.26 0.61
CA VAL A 206 -6.79 10.16 0.78
C VAL A 206 -6.74 9.77 2.24
N HIS A 207 -7.11 8.53 2.54
CA HIS A 207 -6.96 7.91 3.85
C HIS A 207 -5.86 6.86 3.78
N ALA A 208 -4.73 7.16 4.41
CA ALA A 208 -3.58 6.29 4.44
C ALA A 208 -3.34 5.80 5.87
N ALA A 209 -3.13 4.51 6.02
CA ALA A 209 -3.03 3.86 7.31
C ALA A 209 -2.01 2.74 7.32
N ILE A 210 -1.39 2.52 8.48
CA ILE A 210 -0.57 1.36 8.78
C ILE A 210 -1.45 0.34 9.49
N PHE A 211 -1.39 -0.89 9.02
CA PHE A 211 -2.18 -2.01 9.50
C PHE A 211 -1.27 -3.08 10.11
N ARG A 212 -1.72 -3.64 11.23
CA ARG A 212 -1.25 -4.93 11.71
C ARG A 212 -2.07 -6.00 11.01
N TRP A 213 -1.39 -6.90 10.30
CA TRP A 213 -2.00 -7.98 9.55
C TRP A 213 -1.76 -9.34 10.21
N ARG A 214 -2.71 -10.24 10.00
CA ARG A 214 -2.63 -11.65 10.36
C ARG A 214 -3.11 -12.49 9.19
N MET A 215 -2.37 -13.55 8.88
CA MET A 215 -2.74 -14.54 7.88
C MET A 215 -2.14 -15.87 8.32
N GLU A 216 -2.96 -16.91 8.40
CA GLU A 216 -2.54 -18.22 8.94
C GLU A 216 -1.93 -18.06 10.36
N ASP A 217 -0.71 -18.53 10.59
CA ASP A 217 0.05 -18.39 11.84
C ASP A 217 1.00 -17.18 11.85
N ARG A 218 0.89 -16.29 10.86
CA ARG A 218 1.81 -15.16 10.64
C ARG A 218 1.19 -13.84 11.04
N GLU A 219 2.00 -13.00 11.68
CA GLU A 219 1.70 -11.59 11.92
C GLU A 219 2.64 -10.72 11.09
N GLY A 220 2.12 -9.59 10.59
CA GLY A 220 2.85 -8.70 9.70
C GLY A 220 2.37 -7.26 9.81
N THR A 221 3.05 -6.38 9.08
CA THR A 221 2.69 -4.96 8.98
C THR A 221 2.53 -4.60 7.51
N GLY A 222 1.68 -3.61 7.22
CA GLY A 222 1.63 -3.08 5.86
C GLY A 222 0.76 -1.84 5.76
N ALA A 223 0.70 -1.29 4.55
CA ALA A 223 -0.03 -0.07 4.26
C ALA A 223 -1.44 -0.40 3.72
N TYR A 224 -2.40 0.45 4.07
CA TYR A 224 -3.69 0.54 3.41
C TYR A 224 -3.89 1.99 3.02
N GLU A 225 -3.95 2.26 1.71
CA GLU A 225 -4.34 3.57 1.19
C GLU A 225 -5.66 3.50 0.45
N LEU A 226 -6.58 4.40 0.78
CA LEU A 226 -7.84 4.61 0.11
C LEU A 226 -7.83 6.01 -0.47
N TRP A 227 -8.03 6.09 -1.77
CA TRP A 227 -8.24 7.32 -2.50
C TRP A 227 -9.70 7.36 -2.92
N VAL A 228 -10.39 8.45 -2.60
CA VAL A 228 -11.80 8.66 -2.91
C VAL A 228 -11.93 9.94 -3.72
N ARG A 229 -12.66 9.87 -4.82
CA ARG A 229 -13.04 11.07 -5.55
C ARG A 229 -14.03 11.86 -4.70
N GLN A 230 -13.77 13.16 -4.52
CA GLN A 230 -14.76 14.03 -3.91
C GLN A 230 -15.95 14.16 -4.86
N ASP A 231 -17.17 13.97 -4.35
CA ASP A 231 -18.34 14.39 -5.10
C ASP A 231 -18.21 15.91 -5.31
N PRO A 232 -18.45 16.42 -6.53
CA PRO A 232 -18.57 17.85 -6.70
C PRO A 232 -19.67 18.33 -5.74
N GLU A 233 -19.34 19.28 -4.85
CA GLU A 233 -20.31 19.89 -3.94
C GLU A 233 -21.59 20.16 -4.74
N ALA A 234 -22.72 19.62 -4.25
CA ALA A 234 -24.01 19.89 -4.85
C ALA A 234 -24.24 21.41 -4.81
N ALA A 235 -24.03 22.05 -5.96
CA ALA A 235 -24.21 23.48 -6.16
C ALA A 235 -25.66 23.91 -5.95
#